data_AF-A0A517Y8C3-F1
#
_entry.id   AF-A0A517Y8C3-F1
#
_cell.length_a   1.000
_cell.length_b   1.000
_cell.length_c   1.000
_cell.angle_alpha   90.00
_cell.angle_beta   90.00
_cell.angle_gamma   90.00
#
_symmetry.space_group_name_H-M   'P 1'
#
loop_
_entity.id
_entity.type
_entity.pdbx_description
1 polymer ?
#
loop_
_entity_poly.entity_id
_entity_poly.type
_entity_poly.pdbx_seq_one_letter_code
_entity_poly.pdbx_strand_id
1 'polypeptide(L)'
;MKYLPGFVVLCCILSLVAGCARPPAVQYDHLPLISSLRTACSARNPEWLAGVKRAVDQRHTEGKMTAVERDHFEVLIAQAEGGEWEAAERACLKFEQAQLGRTREPAEGAGHSHSHDH
;
A
#
# COMPACT_ATOMS: atom_id res chain seq x y z
N MET A 1 13.43 -39.65 -10.11
CA MET A 1 12.88 -38.75 -9.08
C MET A 1 12.09 -37.66 -9.80
N LYS A 2 10.78 -37.56 -9.52
CA LYS A 2 9.76 -36.78 -10.24
C LYS A 2 9.25 -35.66 -9.32
N TYR A 3 9.66 -34.40 -9.52
CA TYR A 3 9.03 -33.16 -9.00
C TYR A 3 9.63 -32.00 -9.83
N LEU A 4 8.99 -30.91 -10.28
CA LEU A 4 7.62 -30.42 -10.25
C LEU A 4 7.58 -29.23 -11.26
N PRO A 5 7.11 -29.37 -12.52
CA PRO A 5 7.06 -28.22 -13.46
C PRO A 5 5.96 -27.20 -13.11
N GLY A 6 5.19 -27.43 -12.03
CA GLY A 6 4.09 -26.57 -11.61
C GLY A 6 4.51 -25.31 -10.83
N PHE A 7 5.71 -25.28 -10.25
CA PHE A 7 6.12 -24.17 -9.38
C PHE A 7 6.46 -22.89 -10.16
N VAL A 8 7.02 -23.04 -11.36
CA VAL A 8 7.45 -21.90 -12.19
C VAL A 8 6.26 -21.19 -12.84
N VAL A 9 5.21 -21.93 -13.20
CA VAL A 9 4.02 -21.35 -13.85
C VAL A 9 3.17 -20.53 -12.86
N LEU A 10 3.14 -20.92 -11.59
CA LEU A 10 2.38 -20.21 -10.56
C LEU A 10 2.95 -18.81 -10.26
N CYS A 11 4.27 -18.64 -10.30
CA CYS A 11 4.92 -17.33 -10.10
C CYS A 11 4.57 -16.32 -11.19
N CYS A 12 4.40 -16.74 -12.45
CA CYS A 12 4.11 -15.81 -13.56
C CYS A 12 2.66 -15.28 -13.55
N ILE A 13 1.70 -16.04 -13.01
CA ILE A 13 0.28 -15.62 -12.98
C ILE A 13 0.04 -14.52 -11.94
N LEU A 14 0.79 -14.52 -10.84
CA LEU A 14 0.67 -13.49 -9.79
C LEU A 14 1.15 -12.10 -10.25
N SER A 15 2.06 -12.02 -11.23
CA SER A 15 2.58 -10.73 -11.74
C SER A 15 1.59 -9.97 -12.63
N LEU A 16 0.56 -10.63 -13.18
CA LEU A 16 -0.36 -10.03 -14.14
C LEU A 16 -1.53 -9.24 -13.50
N VAL A 17 -1.75 -9.37 -12.19
CA VAL A 17 -2.85 -8.65 -11.49
C VAL A 17 -2.39 -7.29 -10.94
N ALA A 18 -1.09 -6.98 -10.97
CA ALA A 18 -0.52 -5.72 -10.49
C ALA A 18 -0.78 -4.51 -11.42
N GLY A 19 -1.63 -4.66 -12.45
CA GLY A 19 -1.75 -3.69 -13.54
C GLY A 19 -2.94 -2.73 -13.51
N CYS A 20 -4.05 -3.02 -12.82
CA CYS A 20 -5.28 -2.21 -12.96
C CYS A 20 -6.16 -2.26 -11.71
N ALA A 21 -5.72 -1.67 -10.60
CA ALA A 21 -6.63 -1.32 -9.52
C ALA A 21 -6.10 -0.10 -8.78
N ARG A 22 -6.87 0.99 -8.79
CA ARG A 22 -6.62 2.16 -7.95
C ARG A 22 -6.45 1.68 -6.50
N PRO A 23 -5.46 2.17 -5.74
CA PRO A 23 -5.26 1.73 -4.37
C PRO A 23 -6.55 1.95 -3.55
N PRO A 24 -6.97 0.98 -2.73
CA PRO A 24 -8.19 1.07 -1.92
C PRO A 24 -8.16 2.33 -1.05
N ALA A 25 -9.33 2.95 -0.83
CA ALA A 25 -9.47 4.08 0.09
C ALA A 25 -9.18 3.57 1.49
N VAL A 26 -8.04 3.99 2.04
CA VAL A 26 -7.64 3.63 3.39
C VAL A 26 -8.22 4.65 4.34
N GLN A 27 -8.79 4.21 5.46
CA GLN A 27 -9.23 5.15 6.49
C GLN A 27 -8.04 5.94 7.05
N TYR A 28 -8.21 7.25 7.25
CA TYR A 28 -7.15 8.20 7.62
C TYR A 28 -6.30 7.75 8.83
N ASP A 29 -6.91 7.04 9.77
CA ASP A 29 -6.26 6.45 10.97
C ASP A 29 -5.07 5.51 10.66
N HIS A 30 -4.91 5.10 9.41
CA HIS A 30 -3.91 4.11 9.00
C HIS A 30 -2.75 4.75 8.22
N LEU A 31 -2.79 6.06 7.95
CA LEU A 31 -1.65 6.81 7.40
C LEU A 31 -0.36 6.67 8.22
N PRO A 32 -0.40 6.73 9.58
CA PRO A 32 0.80 6.50 10.38
C PRO A 32 1.40 5.12 10.15
N LEU A 33 0.56 4.11 9.89
CA LEU A 33 0.99 2.73 9.64
C LEU A 33 1.73 2.60 8.30
N ILE A 34 1.29 3.33 7.27
CA ILE A 34 1.99 3.42 5.97
C ILE A 34 3.36 4.10 6.14
N SER A 35 3.42 5.17 6.92
CA SER A 35 4.68 5.87 7.21
C SER A 35 5.65 5.01 8.02
N SER A 36 5.16 4.23 9.00
CA SER A 36 5.96 3.23 9.71
C SER A 36 6.47 2.14 8.78
N LEU A 37 5.64 1.63 7.86
CA LEU A 37 6.07 0.66 6.86
C LEU A 37 7.16 1.21 5.95
N ARG A 38 6.99 2.44 5.45
CA ARG A 38 8.00 3.14 4.65
C ARG A 38 9.32 3.27 5.41
N THR A 39 9.25 3.64 6.69
CA THR A 39 10.44 3.76 7.55
C THR A 39 11.14 2.42 7.74
N ALA A 40 10.39 1.33 7.96
CA ALA A 40 10.93 -0.01 8.06
C ALA A 40 11.61 -0.46 6.74
N CYS A 41 11.02 -0.14 5.59
CA CYS A 41 11.60 -0.44 4.28
C CYS A 41 12.87 0.37 4.01
N SER A 42 12.84 1.67 4.29
CA SER A 42 13.97 2.58 4.12
C SER A 42 15.16 2.21 5.02
N ALA A 43 14.88 1.85 6.28
CA ALA A 43 15.87 1.35 7.21
C ALA A 43 16.30 -0.10 6.95
N ARG A 44 15.64 -0.80 6.01
CA ARG A 44 15.81 -2.24 5.72
C ARG A 44 15.80 -3.09 6.99
N ASN A 45 14.92 -2.74 7.93
CA ASN A 45 14.89 -3.34 9.25
C ASN A 45 13.76 -4.39 9.34
N PRO A 46 14.09 -5.69 9.34
CA PRO A 46 13.09 -6.76 9.35
C PRO A 46 12.31 -6.83 10.67
N GLU A 47 12.89 -6.38 11.78
CA GLU A 47 12.19 -6.34 13.08
C GLU A 47 11.07 -5.30 13.05
N TRP A 48 11.37 -4.12 12.50
CA TRP A 48 10.38 -3.06 12.33
C TRP A 48 9.29 -3.46 11.35
N LEU A 49 9.65 -4.17 10.27
CA LEU A 49 8.69 -4.74 9.33
C LEU A 49 7.74 -5.74 10.01
N ALA A 50 8.27 -6.64 10.84
CA ALA A 50 7.47 -7.58 11.61
C ALA A 50 6.54 -6.88 12.61
N GLY A 51 7.00 -5.79 13.23
CA GLY A 51 6.17 -4.94 14.09
C GLY A 51 4.99 -4.32 13.34
N VAL A 52 5.23 -3.78 12.13
CA VAL A 52 4.17 -3.24 11.27
C VAL A 52 3.20 -4.34 10.85
N LYS A 53 3.69 -5.51 10.45
CA LYS A 53 2.84 -6.67 10.11
C LYS A 53 1.89 -7.03 11.25
N ARG A 54 2.39 -7.13 12.49
CA ARG A 54 1.55 -7.40 13.66
C ARG A 54 0.50 -6.31 13.88
N ALA A 55 0.87 -5.05 13.68
CA ALA A 55 -0.04 -3.92 13.83
C ALA A 55 -1.14 -3.85 12.74
N VAL A 56 -0.85 -4.35 11.53
CA VAL A 56 -1.82 -4.57 10.45
C VAL A 56 -2.79 -5.70 10.83
N ASP A 57 -2.25 -6.86 11.21
CA ASP A 57 -3.02 -8.05 11.60
C ASP A 57 -3.96 -7.75 12.78
N GLN A 58 -3.47 -7.01 13.77
CA GLN A 58 -4.25 -6.58 14.94
C GLN A 58 -5.41 -5.67 14.54
N ARG A 59 -5.17 -4.64 13.70
CA ARG A 59 -6.23 -3.72 13.26
C ARG A 59 -7.30 -4.41 12.43
N HIS A 60 -6.90 -5.36 11.59
CA HIS A 60 -7.84 -6.18 10.82
C HIS A 60 -8.68 -7.06 11.75
N THR A 61 -8.07 -7.71 12.74
CA THR A 61 -8.77 -8.54 13.74
C THR A 61 -9.73 -7.72 14.60
N GLU A 62 -9.38 -6.46 14.90
CA GLU A 62 -10.24 -5.51 15.62
C GLU A 62 -11.36 -4.92 14.75
N GLY A 63 -11.47 -5.29 13.47
CA GLY A 63 -12.46 -4.74 12.54
C GLY A 63 -12.21 -3.28 12.15
N LYS A 64 -11.03 -2.73 12.49
CA LYS A 64 -10.62 -1.36 12.18
C LYS A 64 -9.99 -1.24 10.79
N MET A 65 -9.63 -2.36 10.17
CA MET A 65 -9.07 -2.42 8.81
C MET A 65 -9.91 -3.36 7.95
N THR A 66 -10.28 -2.93 6.75
CA THR A 66 -10.95 -3.80 5.78
C THR A 66 -9.98 -4.83 5.21
N ALA A 67 -10.51 -5.94 4.70
CA ALA A 67 -9.70 -6.98 4.06
C ALA A 67 -8.90 -6.43 2.85
N VAL A 68 -9.48 -5.49 2.11
CA VAL A 68 -8.82 -4.88 0.93
C VAL A 68 -7.63 -4.01 1.33
N GLU A 69 -7.74 -3.26 2.44
CA GLU A 69 -6.61 -2.50 2.98
C GLU A 69 -5.52 -3.44 3.49
N ARG A 70 -5.88 -4.50 4.23
CA ARG A 70 -4.94 -5.52 4.71
C ARG A 70 -4.16 -6.15 3.56
N ASP A 71 -4.85 -6.58 2.50
CA ASP A 71 -4.22 -7.21 1.34
C ASP A 71 -3.19 -6.28 0.69
N HIS A 72 -3.46 -4.96 0.65
CA HIS A 72 -2.51 -3.99 0.13
C HIS A 72 -1.26 -3.87 1.02
N PHE A 73 -1.43 -3.87 2.34
CA PHE A 73 -0.29 -3.91 3.28
C PHE A 73 0.51 -5.20 3.14
N GLU A 74 -0.14 -6.36 3.01
CA GLU A 74 0.53 -7.65 2.81
C GLU A 74 1.37 -7.67 1.53
N VAL A 75 0.88 -7.09 0.43
CA VAL A 75 1.66 -6.98 -0.81
C VAL A 75 2.96 -6.19 -0.60
N LEU A 76 2.88 -5.05 0.11
CA LEU A 76 4.05 -4.22 0.40
C LEU A 76 5.03 -4.90 1.36
N ILE A 77 4.51 -5.59 2.37
CA ILE A 77 5.32 -6.37 3.32
C ILE A 77 6.02 -7.52 2.61
N ALA A 78 5.32 -8.27 1.76
CA ALA A 78 5.88 -9.39 1.01
C ALA A 78 6.99 -8.93 0.03
N GLN A 79 6.86 -7.75 -0.57
CA GLN A 79 7.94 -7.16 -1.39
C GLN A 79 9.18 -6.86 -0.55
N ALA A 80 9.01 -6.28 0.63
CA ALA A 80 10.10 -6.00 1.55
C ALA A 80 10.76 -7.29 2.05
N GLU A 81 9.98 -8.31 2.44
CA GLU A 81 10.48 -9.63 2.85
C GLU A 81 11.20 -10.38 1.71
N GLY A 82 10.78 -10.15 0.47
CA GLY A 82 11.44 -10.67 -0.73
C GLY A 82 12.80 -10.02 -1.04
N GLY A 83 13.24 -9.04 -0.25
CA GLY A 83 14.49 -8.31 -0.45
C GLY A 83 14.38 -7.09 -1.37
N GLU A 84 13.19 -6.83 -1.91
CA GLU A 84 12.91 -5.71 -2.82
C GLU A 84 12.64 -4.41 -2.04
N TRP A 85 13.50 -4.10 -1.07
CA TRP A 85 13.31 -3.02 -0.09
C TRP A 85 13.04 -1.65 -0.72
N GLU A 86 13.79 -1.30 -1.77
CA GLU A 86 13.63 -0.01 -2.46
C GLU A 86 12.34 0.05 -3.28
N ALA A 87 11.92 -1.07 -3.87
CA ALA A 87 10.65 -1.13 -4.59
C ALA A 87 9.47 -1.01 -3.62
N ALA A 88 9.56 -1.69 -2.48
CA ALA A 88 8.59 -1.61 -1.39
C ALA A 88 8.50 -0.18 -0.82
N GLU A 89 9.63 0.49 -0.59
CA GLU A 89 9.66 1.89 -0.13
C GLU A 89 8.95 2.83 -1.12
N ARG A 90 9.28 2.73 -2.42
CA ARG A 90 8.62 3.54 -3.46
C ARG A 90 7.12 3.26 -3.53
N ALA A 91 6.72 2.01 -3.40
CA ALA A 91 5.31 1.62 -3.39
C ALA A 91 4.58 2.18 -2.15
N CYS A 92 5.21 2.15 -0.97
CA CYS A 92 4.70 2.79 0.24
C CYS A 92 4.53 4.30 0.06
N LEU A 93 5.52 4.98 -0.50
CA LEU A 93 5.46 6.42 -0.78
C LEU A 93 4.30 6.76 -1.73
N LYS A 94 4.16 6.00 -2.82
CA LYS A 94 3.06 6.18 -3.78
C LYS A 94 1.70 5.94 -3.12
N PHE A 95 1.61 4.95 -2.23
CA PHE A 95 0.39 4.65 -1.49
C PHE A 95 0.03 5.79 -0.52
N GLU A 96 1.00 6.29 0.25
CA GLU A 96 0.86 7.45 1.14
C GLU A 96 0.36 8.68 0.37
N GLN A 97 0.99 8.99 -0.77
CA GLN A 97 0.59 10.09 -1.65
C GLN A 97 -0.82 9.90 -2.21
N ALA A 98 -1.20 8.69 -2.61
CA ALA A 98 -2.55 8.41 -3.12
C ALA A 98 -3.63 8.60 -2.05
N GLN A 99 -3.33 8.31 -0.78
CA GLN A 99 -4.25 8.61 0.32
C GLN A 99 -4.33 10.13 0.59
N LEU A 100 -3.18 10.82 0.66
CA LEU A 100 -3.14 12.27 0.86
C LEU A 100 -3.83 13.05 -0.27
N GLY A 101 -3.72 12.58 -1.51
CA GLY A 101 -4.37 13.15 -2.69
C GLY A 101 -5.89 13.03 -2.64
N ARG A 102 -6.43 11.93 -2.10
CA ARG A 102 -7.87 11.75 -1.88
C ARG A 102 -8.42 12.66 -0.78
N THR A 103 -7.66 12.90 0.28
CA THR A 103 -8.03 13.88 1.32
C THR A 103 -8.13 15.31 0.76
N ARG A 104 -7.47 15.56 -0.38
CA ARG A 104 -7.43 16.84 -1.07
C ARG A 104 -8.43 16.96 -2.24
N GLU A 105 -9.44 16.10 -2.33
CA GLU A 105 -10.62 16.46 -3.13
C GLU A 105 -11.39 17.56 -2.38
N PRO A 106 -11.45 18.80 -2.92
CA PRO A 106 -12.39 19.77 -2.42
C PRO A 106 -13.79 19.21 -2.71
N ALA A 107 -14.67 19.29 -1.73
CA ALA A 107 -16.10 19.17 -1.97
C ALA A 107 -16.46 19.94 -3.26
N GLU A 108 -17.16 19.28 -4.18
CA GLU A 108 -17.77 19.91 -5.32
C GLU A 108 -18.47 21.21 -4.89
N GLY A 109 -18.11 22.35 -5.52
CA GLY A 109 -18.87 23.60 -5.40
C GLY A 109 -18.11 24.81 -4.87
N ALA A 110 -17.14 25.33 -5.62
CA ALA A 110 -16.81 26.75 -5.54
C ALA A 110 -16.52 27.26 -6.96
N GLY A 111 -17.55 27.79 -7.61
CA GLY A 111 -17.40 28.54 -8.85
C GLY A 111 -16.43 29.69 -8.63
N HIS A 112 -15.27 29.64 -9.28
CA HIS A 112 -14.37 30.78 -9.37
C HIS A 112 -14.45 31.33 -10.78
N SER A 113 -15.44 32.19 -10.99
CA SER A 113 -15.55 33.04 -12.17
C SER A 113 -14.51 34.16 -12.01
N HIS A 114 -13.34 34.03 -12.64
CA HIS A 114 -12.46 35.18 -12.86
C HIS A 114 -12.81 35.80 -14.20
N SER A 115 -13.74 36.76 -14.16
CA SER A 115 -13.85 37.79 -15.18
C SER A 115 -12.70 38.77 -14.93
N HIS A 116 -11.67 38.75 -15.77
CA HIS A 116 -10.74 39.87 -15.86
C HIS A 116 -11.19 40.75 -17.02
N ASP A 117 -11.82 41.86 -16.65
CA ASP A 117 -12.07 43.01 -17.52
C ASP A 117 -10.77 43.82 -17.63
N HIS A 118 -10.28 44.02 -18.86
CA HIS A 118 -9.35 45.07 -19.25
C HIS A 118 -9.51 45.37 -20.74
#